data_AF-A0A849FKC9-F1
#
_entry.id   AF-A0A849FKC9-F1
#
_cell.length_a   1.000
_cell.length_b   1.000
_cell.length_c   1.000
_cell.angle_alpha   90.00
_cell.angle_beta   90.00
_cell.angle_gamma   90.00
#
_symmetry.space_group_name_H-M   'P 1'
#
loop_
_entity.id
_entity.type
_entity.pdbx_description
1 polymer ?
#
loop_
_entity_poly.entity_id
_entity_poly.type
_entity_poly.pdbx_seq_one_letter_code
_entity_poly.pdbx_strand_id
1 'polypeptide(L)' 'LLTGKHHFGGTNLMQQLLESEGINVVDNQIIDFDKHFWDPYKALQ' A
#
# COMPACT_ATOMS: atom_id res chain seq x y z
N LEU A 1 8.64 21.69 -9.71
CA LEU A 1 9.91 20.99 -9.40
C LEU A 1 9.66 20.04 -8.24
N LEU A 2 9.71 18.71 -8.46
CA LEU A 2 9.61 17.70 -7.40
C LEU A 2 11.02 17.17 -7.11
N THR A 3 11.71 17.78 -6.15
CA THR A 3 13.09 17.45 -5.77
C THR A 3 13.22 16.10 -5.04
N GLY A 4 12.11 15.45 -4.68
CA GLY A 4 12.09 14.14 -4.01
C GLY A 4 11.93 12.91 -4.93
N LYS A 5 11.76 13.11 -6.25
CA LYS A 5 11.44 12.02 -7.20
C LYS A 5 12.57 10.96 -7.36
N HIS A 6 13.75 11.23 -6.80
CA HIS A 6 14.92 10.34 -6.85
C HIS A 6 15.18 9.54 -5.56
N HIS A 7 14.46 9.78 -4.46
CA HIS A 7 14.69 9.05 -3.20
C HIS A 7 14.03 7.66 -3.17
N PHE A 8 13.16 7.36 -4.15
CA PHE A 8 12.46 6.08 -4.28
C PHE A 8 12.63 5.53 -5.69
N GLY A 9 13.89 5.37 -6.11
CA GLY A 9 14.29 4.93 -7.45
C GLY A 9 14.12 3.44 -7.73
N GLY A 10 13.00 2.81 -7.36
CA GLY A 10 12.70 1.43 -7.79
C GLY A 10 12.23 0.46 -6.71
N THR A 11 11.60 0.91 -5.64
CA THR A 11 11.06 0.02 -4.62
C THR A 11 9.60 -0.34 -4.92
N ASN A 12 9.41 -1.18 -5.95
CA ASN A 12 8.25 -2.08 -6.03
C ASN A 12 8.20 -3.04 -4.82
N LEU A 13 9.19 -2.98 -3.92
CA LEU A 13 9.21 -3.70 -2.65
C LEU A 13 7.90 -3.53 -1.85
N MET A 14 7.35 -2.31 -1.78
CA MET A 14 6.07 -2.12 -1.08
C MET A 14 4.94 -2.85 -1.80
N GLN A 15 4.90 -2.75 -3.13
CA GLN A 15 3.94 -3.50 -3.94
C GLN A 15 4.11 -5.02 -3.75
N GLN A 16 5.34 -5.54 -3.76
CA GLN A 16 5.64 -6.96 -3.57
C GLN A 16 5.25 -7.46 -2.18
N LEU A 17 5.44 -6.64 -1.13
CA LEU A 17 5.03 -6.98 0.23
C LEU A 17 3.50 -7.06 0.32
N LEU A 18 2.80 -6.06 -0.21
CA LEU A 18 1.34 -6.03 -0.26
C LEU A 18 0.79 -7.21 -1.09
N GLU A 19 1.35 -7.47 -2.27
CA GLU A 19 0.98 -8.62 -3.11
C GLU A 19 1.23 -9.95 -2.40
N SER A 20 2.31 -10.07 -1.60
CA SER A 20 2.59 -11.26 -0.78
C SER A 20 1.59 -11.44 0.37
N GLU A 21 1.01 -10.34 0.88
CA GLU A 21 -0.10 -10.36 1.83
C GLU A 21 -1.46 -10.59 1.15
N GLY A 22 -1.49 -10.73 -0.19
CA GLY A 22 -2.71 -10.91 -0.98
C GLY A 22 -3.43 -9.61 -1.34
N ILE A 23 -2.79 -8.46 -1.14
CA ILE A 23 -3.31 -7.13 -1.44
C ILE A 23 -2.93 -6.76 -2.87
N ASN A 24 -3.92 -6.50 -3.71
CA ASN A 24 -3.70 -6.16 -5.11
C ASN A 24 -3.38 -4.66 -5.28
N VAL A 25 -2.33 -4.32 -6.04
CA VAL A 25 -1.88 -2.94 -6.24
C VAL A 25 -1.80 -2.64 -7.74
N VAL A 26 -2.50 -1.59 -8.21
CA VAL A 26 -2.51 -1.15 -9.62
C VAL A 26 -2.20 0.34 -9.69
N ASP A 27 -1.32 0.77 -10.61
CA ASP A 27 -0.90 2.17 -10.77
C ASP A 27 -0.43 2.86 -9.48
N ASN A 28 0.21 2.11 -8.58
CA ASN A 28 0.62 2.53 -7.23
C ASN A 28 -0.55 2.79 -6.25
N GLN A 29 -1.69 2.12 -6.44
CA GLN A 29 -2.86 2.21 -5.56
C GLN A 29 -3.32 0.81 -5.13
N ILE A 30 -3.66 0.67 -3.85
CA ILE A 30 -4.26 -0.56 -3.30
C ILE A 30 -5.71 -0.66 -3.77
N ILE A 31 -6.05 -1.78 -4.40
CA ILE A 31 -7.42 -2.11 -4.78
C ILE A 31 -8.15 -2.70 -3.57
N ASP A 32 -9.44 -2.38 -3.43
CA ASP A 32 -10.27 -2.83 -2.30
C ASP A 32 -9.71 -2.46 -0.91
N PHE A 33 -9.04 -1.30 -0.81
CA PHE A 33 -8.44 -0.83 0.44
C PHE A 33 -9.40 -0.90 1.63
N ASP A 34 -10.69 -0.58 1.45
CA ASP A 34 -11.70 -0.65 2.51
C ASP A 34 -11.86 -2.04 3.14
N LYS A 35 -11.57 -3.13 2.40
CA LYS A 35 -11.60 -4.51 2.92
C LYS A 35 -10.37 -4.84 3.75
N HIS A 36 -9.24 -4.21 3.43
CA HIS A 36 -7.96 -4.38 4.11
C HIS A 36 -7.71 -3.33 5.18
N PHE A 37 -8.55 -2.28 5.22
CA PHE A 37 -8.46 -1.22 6.20
C PHE A 37 -8.87 -1.76 7.55
N TRP A 38 -7.86 -1.99 8.38
CA TRP A 38 -8.07 -2.34 9.77
C TRP A 38 -8.35 -1.08 10.58
N ASP A 39 -9.56 -1.00 11.13
CA ASP A 39 -9.96 0.06 12.05
C ASP A 39 -9.78 -0.42 13.50
N PRO A 40 -8.77 0.07 14.24
CA PRO A 40 -8.52 -0.34 15.63
C PRO A 40 -9.73 -0.09 16.55
N TYR A 41 -10.56 0.91 16.26
CA TYR A 41 -11.71 1.23 17.08
C TYR A 41 -12.86 0.24 16.89
N LYS A 42 -12.96 -0.40 15.71
CA LYS A 42 -13.92 -1.49 15.47
C LYS A 42 -13.49 -2.81 16.11
N ALA A 43 -12.20 -3.03 16.30
CA ALA A 43 -11.65 -4.26 16.86
C ALA A 43 -11.70 -4.36 18.40
N LEU A 44 -12.13 -3.29 19.09
CA LEU A 44 -12.11 -3.16 20.56
C LEU A 44 -13.51 -3.17 21.23
N GLN A 45 -14.57 -3.58 20.51
CA GLN A 45 -15.92 -3.74 21.07
C GLN A 45 -16.12 -5.12 21.73
#